data_AF-A0A0G4GIJ9-F1
#
_entry.id   AF-A0A0G4GIJ9-F1
#
_cell.length_a   1.000
_cell.length_b   1.000
_cell.length_c   1.000
_cell.angle_alpha   90.00
_cell.angle_beta   90.00
_cell.angle_gamma   90.00
#
_symmetry.space_group_name_H-M   'P 1'
#
loop_
_entity.id
_entity.type
_entity.pdbx_description
1 polymer ?
#
loop_
_entity_poly.entity_id
_entity_poly.type
_entity_poly.pdbx_seq_one_letter_code
_entity_poly.pdbx_strand_id
1 'polypeptide(L)'
;MLMQKSSRAVTRESSHLRAYVFFWCLHQAVPFFNVLFFPHEPGAIDNRPIGRSDWVVRLPLIVLSTVPSRLQRLLLACAHFVNLVFFAAHFPFVWDHMCWAALMDLSFVLFSLTGDLNGFFSCCRLQHALFYCASAFWKVNSNFLDARTSCGTLLGAEFLSILPESIVGPPGGSFVKGLLHTVPVQTVVGEYLIGQLLLSFPLGGVVLGLAFHLMVLMLPVNAAGGFSVMCASRMIFFLLDPVAAFLDLGFQGDGADGSSGSLRFFGLLSVVVALVGGLFGGLGGTGDASFMVFLLFSVILILSPFVGREGKRGGEQQSEANQSTRRRRLRVLFDCILLSAALLFAFGGPLLGLQSMGALTMYSNLSHYGGSNHLIVPTNLLFDRTERLWRVDFSGSASMRTRSPADASGLEPEGVRRLLETAVGRGTGRFFAQYYARMATMHSLTELDFGSSSASGDSIPFVLPEAELTRLVAEARQKEDFPFRMRLTRLADDEGASEGRGREGEVNVEVEVQEGVTEILSCTVAHDGHVHPRGDREGIENTCRELVDTLDATQRSWRSRLWLPYPIPLIPETSKMRGIPCLA
;
A
#
# COMPACT_ATOMS: atom_id res chain seq x y z
N MET A 1 13.28 -13.45 -49.49
CA MET A 1 13.64 -12.50 -48.42
C MET A 1 12.46 -12.05 -47.55
N LEU A 2 11.23 -11.88 -48.07
CA LEU A 2 10.06 -11.48 -47.28
C LEU A 2 9.56 -12.55 -46.28
N MET A 3 9.65 -13.85 -46.60
CA MET A 3 9.25 -14.93 -45.67
C MET A 3 10.13 -15.03 -44.41
N GLN A 4 11.44 -14.70 -44.52
CA GLN A 4 12.37 -14.82 -43.40
C GLN A 4 12.17 -13.74 -42.32
N LYS A 5 11.63 -12.57 -42.70
CA LYS A 5 11.32 -11.48 -41.75
C LYS A 5 10.08 -11.79 -40.90
N SER A 6 9.07 -12.45 -41.46
CA SER A 6 7.84 -12.83 -40.74
C SER A 6 8.13 -13.82 -39.60
N SER A 7 9.01 -14.80 -39.82
CA SER A 7 9.37 -15.80 -38.82
C SER A 7 10.05 -15.19 -37.58
N ARG A 8 10.93 -14.20 -37.74
CA ARG A 8 11.67 -13.58 -36.62
C ARG A 8 10.80 -12.71 -35.70
N ALA A 9 9.77 -12.05 -36.25
CA ALA A 9 8.88 -11.22 -35.44
C ALA A 9 7.99 -12.08 -34.52
N VAL A 10 7.48 -13.20 -35.06
CA VAL A 10 6.65 -14.16 -34.31
C VAL A 10 7.43 -14.82 -33.18
N THR A 11 8.72 -15.12 -33.38
CA THR A 11 9.54 -15.72 -32.32
C THR A 11 9.81 -14.74 -31.18
N ARG A 12 10.08 -13.46 -31.48
CA ARG A 12 10.34 -12.43 -30.46
C ARG A 12 9.12 -12.15 -29.58
N GLU A 13 7.94 -11.95 -30.19
CA GLU A 13 6.70 -11.74 -29.43
C GLU A 13 6.39 -12.94 -28.52
N SER A 14 6.64 -14.16 -29.00
CA SER A 14 6.51 -15.38 -28.21
C SER A 14 7.47 -15.42 -27.02
N SER A 15 8.75 -15.06 -27.19
CA SER A 15 9.73 -15.01 -26.09
C SER A 15 9.37 -13.95 -25.04
N HIS A 16 8.92 -12.77 -25.46
CA HIS A 16 8.46 -11.71 -24.55
C HIS A 16 7.24 -12.16 -23.73
N LEU A 17 6.27 -12.80 -24.38
CA LEU A 17 5.10 -13.35 -23.70
C LEU A 17 5.51 -14.43 -22.68
N ARG A 18 6.44 -15.32 -23.02
CA ARG A 18 6.95 -16.34 -22.08
C ARG A 18 7.62 -15.71 -20.86
N ALA A 19 8.46 -14.70 -21.05
CA ALA A 19 9.09 -13.96 -19.95
C ALA A 19 8.04 -13.31 -19.05
N TYR A 20 7.05 -12.65 -19.65
CA TYR A 20 5.94 -12.05 -18.91
C TYR A 20 5.13 -13.07 -18.11
N VAL A 21 4.73 -14.18 -18.75
CA VAL A 21 4.01 -15.30 -18.12
C VAL A 21 4.77 -15.82 -16.90
N PHE A 22 6.08 -16.04 -17.02
CA PHE A 22 6.90 -16.55 -15.94
C PHE A 22 6.82 -15.65 -14.69
N PHE A 23 7.09 -14.36 -14.86
CA PHE A 23 7.07 -13.40 -13.75
C PHE A 23 5.66 -13.18 -13.20
N TRP A 24 4.65 -13.06 -14.06
CA TRP A 24 3.28 -12.87 -13.62
C TRP A 24 2.79 -14.11 -12.84
N CYS A 25 2.91 -15.31 -13.40
CA CYS A 25 2.46 -16.54 -12.75
C CYS A 25 3.18 -16.76 -11.41
N LEU A 26 4.49 -16.51 -11.34
CA LEU A 26 5.23 -16.70 -10.10
C LEU A 26 4.81 -15.69 -9.02
N HIS A 27 4.60 -14.42 -9.38
CA HIS A 27 4.01 -13.43 -8.48
C HIS A 27 2.61 -13.86 -7.99
N GLN A 28 1.74 -14.32 -8.89
CA GLN A 28 0.40 -14.76 -8.52
C GLN A 28 0.41 -16.04 -7.65
N ALA A 29 1.48 -16.85 -7.72
CA ALA A 29 1.66 -18.06 -6.94
C ALA A 29 2.15 -17.81 -5.50
N VAL A 30 2.72 -16.64 -5.20
CA VAL A 30 3.29 -16.32 -3.87
C VAL A 30 2.34 -16.61 -2.71
N PRO A 31 1.07 -16.15 -2.73
CA PRO A 31 0.16 -16.45 -1.62
C PRO A 31 -0.09 -17.96 -1.42
N PHE A 32 -0.11 -18.73 -2.51
CA PHE A 32 -0.25 -20.19 -2.43
C PHE A 32 1.00 -20.84 -1.86
N PHE A 33 2.19 -20.36 -2.23
CA PHE A 33 3.45 -20.85 -1.68
C PHE A 33 3.60 -20.54 -0.20
N ASN A 34 3.18 -19.36 0.25
CA ASN A 34 3.12 -19.04 1.67
C ASN A 34 2.25 -20.05 2.43
N VAL A 35 1.03 -20.33 1.95
CA VAL A 35 0.14 -21.29 2.63
C VAL A 35 0.66 -22.73 2.58
N LEU A 36 1.33 -23.14 1.50
CA LEU A 36 1.81 -24.53 1.35
C LEU A 36 3.13 -24.80 2.07
N PHE A 37 4.08 -23.86 2.02
CA PHE A 37 5.45 -24.08 2.45
C PHE A 37 5.82 -23.30 3.72
N PHE A 38 5.05 -22.28 4.06
CA PHE A 38 5.27 -21.43 5.24
C PHE A 38 3.99 -21.27 6.07
N PRO A 39 3.30 -22.37 6.46
CA PRO A 39 1.98 -22.29 7.10
C PRO A 39 2.00 -21.66 8.50
N HIS A 40 3.19 -21.51 9.11
CA HIS A 40 3.38 -20.88 10.42
C HIS A 40 3.92 -19.46 10.32
N GLU A 41 4.32 -19.03 9.12
CA GLU A 41 4.69 -17.65 8.90
C GLU A 41 3.43 -16.88 8.51
N PRO A 42 3.20 -15.68 9.06
CA PRO A 42 2.06 -14.85 8.66
C PRO A 42 2.09 -14.45 7.17
N GLY A 43 3.24 -14.65 6.50
CA GLY A 43 3.52 -14.17 5.15
C GLY A 43 3.53 -12.65 5.10
N ALA A 44 3.71 -12.08 3.90
CA ALA A 44 3.53 -10.64 3.76
C ALA A 44 2.09 -10.23 4.07
N ILE A 45 1.94 -9.26 4.97
CA ILE A 45 0.66 -8.76 5.49
C ILE A 45 -0.26 -8.25 4.38
N ASP A 46 0.34 -7.60 3.38
CA ASP A 46 -0.36 -7.01 2.26
C ASP A 46 -0.67 -8.01 1.14
N ASN A 47 -0.32 -9.29 1.32
CA ASN A 47 -0.82 -10.33 0.44
C ASN A 47 -2.33 -10.45 0.61
N ARG A 48 -3.01 -10.50 -0.54
CA ARG A 48 -4.41 -10.86 -0.58
C ARG A 48 -4.59 -12.29 -0.02
N PRO A 49 -5.55 -12.51 0.90
CA PRO A 49 -5.86 -13.85 1.38
C PRO A 49 -6.40 -14.74 0.25
N ILE A 50 -6.11 -16.03 0.35
CA ILE A 50 -6.57 -17.03 -0.61
C ILE A 50 -7.83 -17.73 -0.09
N GLY A 51 -8.91 -17.66 -0.87
CA GLY A 51 -10.15 -18.37 -0.59
C GLY A 51 -10.24 -19.70 -1.34
N ARG A 52 -11.32 -20.46 -1.10
CA ARG A 52 -11.61 -21.71 -1.85
C ARG A 52 -11.64 -21.48 -3.36
N SER A 53 -12.17 -20.35 -3.81
CA SER A 53 -12.23 -20.00 -5.24
C SER A 53 -10.85 -19.73 -5.84
N ASP A 54 -9.89 -19.21 -5.07
CA ASP A 54 -8.50 -19.02 -5.52
C ASP A 54 -7.86 -20.38 -5.84
N TRP A 55 -8.06 -21.39 -5.00
CA TRP A 55 -7.57 -22.76 -5.21
C TRP A 55 -8.19 -23.46 -6.42
N VAL A 56 -9.50 -23.29 -6.63
CA VAL A 56 -10.26 -24.04 -7.65
C VAL A 56 -10.22 -23.37 -9.01
N VAL A 57 -10.07 -22.04 -9.08
CA VAL A 57 -10.14 -21.30 -10.35
C VAL A 57 -8.81 -20.63 -10.67
N ARG A 58 -8.29 -19.82 -9.75
CA ARG A 58 -7.12 -18.96 -10.01
C ARG A 58 -5.84 -19.78 -10.14
N LEU A 59 -5.57 -20.69 -9.21
CA LEU A 59 -4.36 -21.54 -9.25
C LEU A 59 -4.30 -22.41 -10.53
N PRO A 60 -5.37 -23.12 -10.94
CA PRO A 60 -5.36 -23.84 -12.21
C PRO A 60 -5.08 -22.94 -13.41
N LEU A 61 -5.65 -21.73 -13.47
CA LEU A 61 -5.39 -20.79 -14.55
C LEU A 61 -3.93 -20.30 -14.56
N ILE A 62 -3.33 -20.06 -13.39
CA ILE A 62 -1.90 -19.74 -13.26
C ILE A 62 -1.05 -20.87 -13.84
N VAL A 63 -1.31 -22.11 -13.41
CA VAL A 63 -0.56 -23.30 -13.86
C VAL A 63 -0.72 -23.52 -15.37
N LEU A 64 -1.95 -23.53 -15.87
CA LEU A 64 -2.25 -23.71 -17.30
C LEU A 64 -1.64 -22.61 -18.17
N SER A 65 -1.51 -21.39 -17.65
CA SER A 65 -0.88 -20.28 -18.37
C SER A 65 0.64 -20.48 -18.55
N THR A 66 1.29 -21.30 -17.73
CA THR A 66 2.73 -21.60 -17.89
C THR A 66 3.00 -22.59 -19.03
N VAL A 67 2.00 -23.36 -19.45
CA VAL A 67 2.14 -24.37 -20.51
C VAL A 67 2.17 -23.69 -21.88
N PRO A 68 3.28 -23.78 -22.65
CA PRO A 68 3.34 -23.21 -23.98
C PRO A 68 2.31 -23.87 -24.89
N SER A 69 1.33 -23.09 -25.35
CA SER A 69 0.27 -23.59 -26.23
C SER A 69 -0.26 -22.47 -27.12
N ARG A 70 -0.96 -22.85 -28.21
CA ARG A 70 -1.69 -21.86 -29.03
C ARG A 70 -2.77 -21.12 -28.25
N LEU A 71 -3.22 -21.70 -27.13
CA LEU A 71 -4.23 -21.13 -26.24
C LEU A 71 -3.63 -20.32 -25.09
N GLN A 72 -2.29 -20.28 -24.93
CA GLN A 72 -1.63 -19.65 -23.79
C GLN A 72 -2.08 -18.19 -23.60
N ARG A 73 -2.15 -17.42 -24.69
CA ARG A 73 -2.61 -16.03 -24.63
C ARG A 73 -4.06 -15.91 -24.16
N LEU A 74 -4.94 -16.81 -24.62
CA LEU A 74 -6.34 -16.82 -24.21
C LEU A 74 -6.46 -17.22 -22.74
N LEU A 75 -5.76 -18.27 -22.32
CA LEU A 75 -5.71 -18.71 -20.92
C LEU A 75 -5.20 -17.60 -19.99
N LEU A 76 -4.14 -16.90 -20.40
CA LEU A 76 -3.58 -15.78 -19.65
C LEU A 76 -4.58 -14.61 -19.58
N ALA A 77 -5.26 -14.28 -20.68
CA ALA A 77 -6.30 -13.25 -20.68
C ALA A 77 -7.47 -13.61 -19.76
N CYS A 78 -7.89 -14.88 -19.76
CA CYS A 78 -8.88 -15.39 -18.79
C CYS A 78 -8.37 -15.29 -17.36
N ALA A 79 -7.10 -15.61 -17.10
CA ALA A 79 -6.49 -15.53 -15.78
C ALA A 79 -6.46 -14.07 -15.25
N HIS A 80 -6.08 -13.12 -16.10
CA HIS A 80 -6.16 -11.69 -15.80
C HIS A 80 -7.59 -11.21 -15.55
N PHE A 81 -8.55 -11.65 -16.36
CA PHE A 81 -9.95 -11.31 -16.16
C PHE A 81 -10.50 -11.87 -14.83
N VAL A 82 -10.15 -13.11 -14.48
CA VAL A 82 -10.50 -13.70 -13.18
C VAL A 82 -9.88 -12.89 -12.05
N ASN A 83 -8.63 -12.46 -12.15
CA ASN A 83 -8.02 -11.57 -11.17
C ASN A 83 -8.78 -10.25 -11.00
N LEU A 84 -9.28 -9.64 -12.08
CA LEU A 84 -10.11 -8.43 -12.03
C LEU A 84 -11.43 -8.67 -11.31
N VAL A 85 -12.10 -9.81 -11.57
CA VAL A 85 -13.33 -10.20 -10.85
C VAL A 85 -13.04 -10.39 -9.37
N PHE A 86 -11.92 -11.06 -9.06
CA PHE A 86 -11.48 -11.31 -7.69
C PHE A 86 -11.12 -10.01 -6.98
N PHE A 87 -10.49 -9.05 -7.66
CA PHE A 87 -10.22 -7.71 -7.17
C PHE A 87 -11.53 -6.94 -6.88
N ALA A 88 -12.45 -6.91 -7.84
CA ALA A 88 -13.74 -6.23 -7.68
C ALA A 88 -14.57 -6.79 -6.51
N ALA A 89 -14.51 -8.11 -6.29
CA ALA A 89 -15.17 -8.76 -5.16
C ALA A 89 -14.57 -8.41 -3.80
N HIS A 90 -13.32 -7.92 -3.75
CA HIS A 90 -12.66 -7.51 -2.51
C HIS A 90 -12.79 -6.01 -2.25
N PHE A 91 -13.10 -5.21 -3.28
CA PHE A 91 -13.31 -3.78 -3.13
C PHE A 91 -14.43 -3.49 -2.10
N PRO A 92 -14.24 -2.56 -1.15
CA PRO A 92 -13.15 -1.58 -1.05
C PRO A 92 -11.90 -2.05 -0.27
N PHE A 93 -11.86 -3.28 0.23
CA PHE A 93 -10.76 -3.84 1.04
C PHE A 93 -9.61 -4.34 0.16
N VAL A 94 -8.98 -3.43 -0.58
CA VAL A 94 -7.85 -3.71 -1.46
C VAL A 94 -6.73 -2.71 -1.21
N TRP A 95 -5.49 -3.18 -1.30
CA TRP A 95 -4.32 -2.32 -1.20
C TRP A 95 -4.11 -1.51 -2.50
N ASP A 96 -3.47 -0.34 -2.42
CA ASP A 96 -3.21 0.48 -3.61
C ASP A 96 -2.40 -0.27 -4.67
N HIS A 97 -1.44 -1.07 -4.24
CA HIS A 97 -0.66 -1.90 -5.16
C HIS A 97 -1.54 -2.92 -5.91
N MET A 98 -2.66 -3.35 -5.32
CA MET A 98 -3.65 -4.20 -5.99
C MET A 98 -4.47 -3.40 -7.01
N CYS A 99 -4.79 -2.12 -6.73
CA CYS A 99 -5.42 -1.24 -7.73
C CYS A 99 -4.50 -1.02 -8.94
N TRP A 100 -3.20 -0.81 -8.71
CA TRP A 100 -2.20 -0.73 -9.79
C TRP A 100 -2.06 -2.05 -10.55
N ALA A 101 -2.04 -3.18 -9.84
CA ALA A 101 -2.03 -4.50 -10.47
C ALA A 101 -3.30 -4.74 -11.31
N ALA A 102 -4.47 -4.32 -10.84
CA ALA A 102 -5.73 -4.42 -11.57
C ALA A 102 -5.72 -3.56 -12.85
N LEU A 103 -5.15 -2.34 -12.80
CA LEU A 103 -4.97 -1.51 -14.01
C LEU A 103 -4.06 -2.21 -15.05
N MET A 104 -3.00 -2.88 -14.61
CA MET A 104 -2.12 -3.65 -15.50
C MET A 104 -2.80 -4.92 -16.03
N ASP A 105 -3.58 -5.62 -15.19
CA ASP A 105 -4.36 -6.79 -15.60
C ASP A 105 -5.42 -6.40 -16.63
N LEU A 106 -6.10 -5.25 -16.45
CA LEU A 106 -7.03 -4.68 -17.43
C LEU A 106 -6.31 -4.32 -18.74
N SER A 107 -5.10 -3.75 -18.64
CA SER A 107 -4.27 -3.47 -19.81
C SER A 107 -4.00 -4.75 -20.61
N PHE A 108 -3.63 -5.85 -19.94
CA PHE A 108 -3.40 -7.12 -20.60
C PHE A 108 -4.66 -7.66 -21.30
N VAL A 109 -5.81 -7.60 -20.64
CA VAL A 109 -7.09 -8.04 -21.21
C VAL A 109 -7.43 -7.26 -22.48
N LEU A 110 -7.39 -5.91 -22.42
CA LEU A 110 -7.74 -5.05 -23.56
C LEU A 110 -6.80 -5.27 -24.76
N PHE A 111 -5.49 -5.29 -24.53
CA PHE A 111 -4.51 -5.52 -25.60
C PHE A 111 -4.49 -6.97 -26.11
N SER A 112 -4.98 -7.93 -25.32
CA SER A 112 -5.21 -9.29 -25.79
C SER A 112 -6.32 -9.38 -26.83
N LEU A 113 -7.36 -8.54 -26.73
CA LEU A 113 -8.45 -8.49 -27.70
C LEU A 113 -8.01 -8.00 -29.09
N THR A 114 -6.99 -7.14 -29.17
CA THR A 114 -6.52 -6.54 -30.43
C THR A 114 -5.36 -7.29 -31.07
N GLY A 115 -4.74 -8.22 -30.33
CA GLY A 115 -3.53 -8.87 -30.78
C GLY A 115 -2.24 -8.10 -30.47
N ASP A 116 -2.30 -6.90 -29.87
CA ASP A 116 -1.15 -5.99 -29.74
C ASP A 116 -0.43 -6.06 -28.38
N LEU A 117 0.44 -7.06 -28.21
CA LEU A 117 1.23 -7.22 -26.98
C LEU A 117 2.28 -6.12 -26.79
N ASN A 118 2.78 -5.52 -27.86
CA ASN A 118 3.73 -4.41 -27.76
C ASN A 118 3.07 -3.15 -27.19
N GLY A 119 1.81 -2.90 -27.55
CA GLY A 119 0.95 -1.92 -26.90
C GLY A 119 0.87 -2.14 -25.39
N PHE A 120 0.51 -3.36 -24.98
CA PHE A 120 0.48 -3.75 -23.56
C PHE A 120 1.79 -3.45 -22.83
N PHE A 121 2.93 -3.93 -23.33
CA PHE A 121 4.22 -3.71 -22.66
C PHE A 121 4.58 -2.23 -22.55
N SER A 122 4.28 -1.43 -23.58
CA SER A 122 4.54 0.01 -23.58
C SER A 122 3.68 0.74 -22.55
N CYS A 123 2.37 0.42 -22.51
CA CYS A 123 1.42 0.98 -21.55
C CYS A 123 1.84 0.64 -20.11
N CYS A 124 2.20 -0.62 -19.84
CA CYS A 124 2.60 -1.05 -18.49
C CYS A 124 3.91 -0.43 -18.01
N ARG A 125 4.89 -0.15 -18.90
CA ARG A 125 6.08 0.64 -18.53
C ARG A 125 5.68 2.02 -18.00
N LEU A 126 4.82 2.72 -18.74
CA LEU A 126 4.38 4.06 -18.36
C LEU A 126 3.58 4.03 -17.06
N GLN A 127 2.65 3.07 -16.91
CA GLN A 127 1.91 2.88 -15.66
C GLN A 127 2.85 2.61 -14.47
N HIS A 128 3.89 1.79 -14.65
CA HIS A 128 4.81 1.46 -13.55
C HIS A 128 5.76 2.61 -13.19
N ALA A 129 6.24 3.38 -14.19
CA ALA A 129 7.00 4.60 -13.91
C ALA A 129 6.13 5.66 -13.22
N LEU A 130 4.88 5.82 -13.69
CA LEU A 130 3.89 6.70 -13.09
C LEU A 130 3.58 6.29 -11.65
N PHE A 131 3.46 4.99 -11.37
CA PHE A 131 3.26 4.45 -10.04
C PHE A 131 4.30 4.99 -9.03
N TYR A 132 5.60 4.92 -9.35
CA TYR A 132 6.65 5.44 -8.46
C TYR A 132 6.60 6.95 -8.30
N CYS A 133 6.33 7.69 -9.39
CA CYS A 133 6.17 9.15 -9.32
C CYS A 133 4.97 9.54 -8.45
N ALA A 134 3.85 8.82 -8.58
CA ALA A 134 2.65 9.01 -7.80
C ALA A 134 2.89 8.68 -6.33
N SER A 135 3.59 7.58 -6.03
CA SER A 135 3.96 7.20 -4.67
C SER A 135 4.78 8.28 -3.95
N ALA A 136 5.75 8.87 -4.65
CA ALA A 136 6.50 9.99 -4.12
C ALA A 136 5.61 11.22 -3.90
N PHE A 137 4.77 11.56 -4.90
CA PHE A 137 3.84 12.69 -4.83
C PHE A 137 2.93 12.58 -3.60
N TRP A 138 2.30 11.42 -3.37
CA TRP A 138 1.42 11.20 -2.22
C TRP A 138 2.10 11.48 -0.88
N LYS A 139 3.39 11.18 -0.79
CA LYS A 139 4.24 11.36 0.39
C LYS A 139 4.75 12.79 0.59
N VAL A 140 4.47 13.72 -0.34
CA VAL A 140 4.81 15.15 -0.17
C VAL A 140 3.72 15.86 0.66
N ASN A 141 3.58 15.46 1.91
CA ASN A 141 2.63 16.01 2.87
C ASN A 141 3.27 16.17 4.26
N SER A 142 2.68 17.01 5.11
CA SER A 142 3.26 17.35 6.41
C SER A 142 3.36 16.16 7.36
N ASN A 143 2.42 15.20 7.30
CA ASN A 143 2.41 14.04 8.19
C ASN A 143 3.38 12.96 7.74
N PHE A 144 3.61 12.79 6.44
CA PHE A 144 4.63 11.86 5.99
C PHE A 144 6.03 12.40 6.27
N LEU A 145 6.25 13.70 6.10
CA LEU A 145 7.56 14.32 6.30
C LEU A 145 7.91 14.56 7.77
N ASP A 146 6.94 14.49 8.68
CA ASP A 146 7.20 14.43 10.12
C ASP A 146 7.63 13.00 10.50
N ALA A 147 8.86 12.87 11.00
CA ALA A 147 9.44 11.59 11.37
C ALA A 147 8.65 10.86 12.48
N ARG A 148 7.86 11.58 13.28
CA ARG A 148 6.98 11.02 14.31
C ARG A 148 5.91 10.14 13.69
N THR A 149 5.15 10.70 12.76
CA THR A 149 4.02 10.04 12.08
C THR A 149 4.42 9.16 10.90
N SER A 150 5.55 9.44 10.26
CA SER A 150 5.93 8.78 9.00
C SER A 150 6.06 7.27 9.11
N CYS A 151 5.45 6.53 8.18
CA CYS A 151 5.75 5.11 8.03
C CYS A 151 7.19 4.90 7.54
N GLY A 152 7.79 5.85 6.81
CA GLY A 152 9.19 5.77 6.39
C GLY A 152 10.11 5.62 7.60
N THR A 153 9.90 6.41 8.64
CA THR A 153 10.68 6.32 9.89
C THR A 153 10.47 5.00 10.63
N LEU A 154 9.27 4.41 10.56
CA LEU A 154 9.02 3.07 11.11
C LEU A 154 9.88 2.02 10.40
N LEU A 155 9.76 1.94 9.09
CA LEU A 155 10.50 0.99 8.26
C LEU A 155 12.02 1.21 8.40
N GLY A 156 12.45 2.48 8.54
CA GLY A 156 13.83 2.83 8.85
C GLY A 156 14.29 2.29 10.20
N ALA A 157 13.48 2.40 11.25
CA ALA A 157 13.81 1.86 12.56
C ALA A 157 13.79 0.32 12.59
N GLU A 158 12.87 -0.30 11.88
CA GLU A 158 12.85 -1.75 11.64
C GLU A 158 14.13 -2.23 10.97
N PHE A 159 14.55 -1.56 9.89
CA PHE A 159 15.79 -1.88 9.20
C PHE A 159 17.02 -1.68 10.10
N LEU A 160 17.07 -0.60 10.88
CA LEU A 160 18.18 -0.38 11.81
C LEU A 160 18.20 -1.40 12.95
N SER A 161 17.05 -1.94 13.34
CA SER A 161 16.97 -2.91 14.45
C SER A 161 17.59 -4.27 14.15
N ILE A 162 17.70 -4.64 12.87
CA ILE A 162 18.34 -5.89 12.42
C ILE A 162 19.85 -5.74 12.22
N LEU A 163 20.37 -4.52 12.24
CA LEU A 163 21.80 -4.27 12.10
C LEU A 163 22.49 -4.36 13.46
N PRO A 164 23.72 -4.91 13.53
CA PRO A 164 24.52 -4.90 14.75
C PRO A 164 24.67 -3.49 15.36
N GLU A 165 24.58 -3.38 16.69
CA GLU A 165 24.78 -2.09 17.40
C GLU A 165 26.16 -1.47 17.11
N SER A 166 27.17 -2.26 16.74
CA SER A 166 28.48 -1.77 16.31
C SER A 166 28.45 -0.96 15.02
N ILE A 167 27.43 -1.16 14.17
CA ILE A 167 27.22 -0.43 12.91
C ILE A 167 26.29 0.76 13.14
N VAL A 168 25.20 0.56 13.88
CA VAL A 168 24.14 1.58 14.08
C VAL A 168 24.53 2.61 15.15
N GLY A 169 25.27 2.18 16.17
CA GLY A 169 25.48 2.94 17.40
C GLY A 169 24.31 2.80 18.38
N PRO A 170 24.34 3.54 19.51
CA PRO A 170 23.31 3.46 20.53
C PRO A 170 21.97 4.03 20.03
N PRO A 171 20.80 3.45 20.40
CA PRO A 171 19.47 3.86 19.90
C PRO A 171 19.11 5.35 20.03
N GLY A 172 19.70 6.07 20.99
CA GLY A 172 19.50 7.52 21.19
C GLY A 172 20.63 8.42 20.65
N GLY A 173 21.62 7.85 19.95
CA GLY A 173 22.77 8.58 19.40
C GLY A 173 22.37 9.60 18.34
N SER A 174 23.18 10.66 18.18
CA SER A 174 22.92 11.73 17.21
C SER A 174 22.85 11.22 15.77
N PHE A 175 23.63 10.18 15.44
CA PHE A 175 23.59 9.53 14.13
C PHE A 175 22.24 8.87 13.85
N VAL A 176 21.78 7.97 14.73
CA VAL A 176 20.48 7.27 14.60
C VAL A 176 19.33 8.27 14.54
N LYS A 177 19.36 9.30 15.39
CA LYS A 177 18.42 10.42 15.36
C LYS A 177 18.41 11.11 14.00
N GLY A 178 19.56 11.59 13.54
CA GLY A 178 19.67 12.28 12.25
C GLY A 178 19.20 11.40 11.09
N LEU A 179 19.56 10.12 11.11
CA LEU A 179 19.13 9.16 10.09
C LEU A 179 17.60 9.03 10.10
N LEU A 180 16.98 8.64 11.21
CA LEU A 180 15.54 8.44 11.33
C LEU A 180 14.72 9.70 11.01
N HIS A 181 15.21 10.88 11.35
CA HIS A 181 14.57 12.16 10.99
C HIS A 181 14.62 12.46 9.49
N THR A 182 15.58 11.91 8.76
CA THR A 182 15.71 12.14 7.30
C THR A 182 15.12 11.03 6.44
N VAL A 183 14.81 9.85 7.00
CA VAL A 183 14.24 8.72 6.26
C VAL A 183 13.01 9.13 5.43
N PRO A 184 12.03 9.90 5.93
CA PRO A 184 10.87 10.27 5.11
C PRO A 184 11.25 11.02 3.83
N VAL A 185 12.15 11.98 3.93
CA VAL A 185 12.64 12.73 2.75
C VAL A 185 13.38 11.80 1.80
N GLN A 186 14.22 10.91 2.33
CA GLN A 186 14.94 9.91 1.54
C GLN A 186 13.97 8.98 0.78
N THR A 187 12.86 8.57 1.41
CA THR A 187 11.82 7.75 0.76
C THR A 187 11.18 8.49 -0.41
N VAL A 188 10.75 9.74 -0.22
CA VAL A 188 10.16 10.57 -1.29
C VAL A 188 11.13 10.72 -2.47
N VAL A 189 12.39 11.07 -2.18
CA VAL A 189 13.42 11.25 -3.20
C VAL A 189 13.72 9.92 -3.90
N GLY A 190 13.86 8.83 -3.16
CA GLY A 190 14.13 7.49 -3.68
C GLY A 190 13.04 7.02 -4.65
N GLU A 191 11.78 7.10 -4.24
CA GLU A 191 10.65 6.73 -5.10
C GLU A 191 10.57 7.58 -6.37
N TYR A 192 10.75 8.89 -6.26
CA TYR A 192 10.77 9.78 -7.43
C TYR A 192 11.93 9.43 -8.38
N LEU A 193 13.13 9.22 -7.84
CA LEU A 193 14.32 8.85 -8.61
C LEU A 193 14.14 7.51 -9.33
N ILE A 194 13.50 6.52 -8.68
CA ILE A 194 13.18 5.24 -9.33
C ILE A 194 12.32 5.50 -10.57
N GLY A 195 11.23 6.27 -10.45
CA GLY A 195 10.37 6.61 -11.57
C GLY A 195 11.10 7.31 -12.73
N GLN A 196 11.93 8.31 -12.42
CA GLN A 196 12.71 9.05 -13.42
C GLN A 196 13.78 8.19 -14.10
N LEU A 197 14.48 7.36 -13.33
CA LEU A 197 15.48 6.45 -13.87
C LEU A 197 14.84 5.34 -14.69
N LEU A 198 13.66 4.82 -14.32
CA LEU A 198 12.95 3.85 -15.15
C LEU A 198 12.64 4.40 -16.55
N LEU A 199 12.32 5.69 -16.66
CA LEU A 199 12.06 6.36 -17.94
C LEU A 199 13.36 6.68 -18.72
N SER A 200 14.40 7.13 -18.03
CA SER A 200 15.60 7.72 -18.67
C SER A 200 16.77 6.73 -18.78
N PHE A 201 16.96 5.89 -17.77
CA PHE A 201 18.03 4.91 -17.65
C PHE A 201 17.49 3.60 -17.03
N PRO A 202 16.74 2.79 -17.80
CA PRO A 202 15.89 1.74 -17.26
C PRO A 202 16.59 0.75 -16.33
N LEU A 203 17.83 0.35 -16.65
CA LEU A 203 18.61 -0.54 -15.80
C LEU A 203 18.89 0.07 -14.42
N GLY A 204 19.27 1.35 -14.35
CA GLY A 204 19.50 2.02 -13.08
C GLY A 204 18.21 2.16 -12.26
N GLY A 205 17.08 2.42 -12.93
CA GLY A 205 15.76 2.44 -12.28
C GLY A 205 15.38 1.08 -11.70
N VAL A 206 15.61 -0.01 -12.46
CA VAL A 206 15.38 -1.39 -11.99
C VAL A 206 16.30 -1.72 -10.81
N VAL A 207 17.61 -1.46 -10.89
CA VAL A 207 18.54 -1.76 -9.80
C VAL A 207 18.19 -0.97 -8.54
N LEU A 208 17.91 0.33 -8.65
CA LEU A 208 17.54 1.16 -7.51
C LEU A 208 16.21 0.71 -6.90
N GLY A 209 15.21 0.39 -7.73
CA GLY A 209 13.92 -0.10 -7.25
C GLY A 209 14.03 -1.47 -6.56
N LEU A 210 14.81 -2.40 -7.11
CA LEU A 210 15.08 -3.69 -6.46
C LEU A 210 15.81 -3.51 -5.14
N ALA A 211 16.79 -2.61 -5.05
CA ALA A 211 17.46 -2.31 -3.79
C ALA A 211 16.50 -1.73 -2.74
N PHE A 212 15.67 -0.76 -3.14
CA PHE A 212 14.64 -0.17 -2.26
C PHE A 212 13.68 -1.24 -1.72
N HIS A 213 13.14 -2.08 -2.60
CA HIS A 213 12.20 -3.13 -2.19
C HIS A 213 12.86 -4.28 -1.41
N LEU A 214 14.14 -4.58 -1.67
CA LEU A 214 14.90 -5.52 -0.86
C LEU A 214 15.00 -5.04 0.59
N MET A 215 15.25 -3.74 0.81
CA MET A 215 15.28 -3.17 2.15
C MET A 215 13.94 -3.32 2.87
N VAL A 216 12.83 -3.09 2.16
CA VAL A 216 11.46 -3.27 2.69
C VAL A 216 11.16 -4.74 3.03
N LEU A 217 11.67 -5.67 2.23
CA LEU A 217 11.48 -7.11 2.44
C LEU A 217 12.38 -7.69 3.53
N MET A 218 13.46 -7.01 3.89
CA MET A 218 14.36 -7.42 4.97
C MET A 218 13.84 -7.07 6.38
N LEU A 219 12.74 -6.33 6.46
CA LEU A 219 12.20 -5.86 7.73
C LEU A 219 11.64 -7.02 8.56
N PRO A 220 11.78 -7.01 9.91
CA PRO A 220 11.24 -8.05 10.77
C PRO A 220 9.72 -8.22 10.63
N VAL A 221 9.00 -7.12 10.42
CA VAL A 221 7.57 -7.14 10.14
C VAL A 221 7.41 -6.99 8.63
N ASN A 222 7.14 -8.11 7.94
CA ASN A 222 6.94 -8.10 6.50
C ASN A 222 5.57 -7.52 6.12
N ALA A 223 5.44 -6.20 6.29
CA ALA A 223 4.26 -5.41 6.01
C ALA A 223 3.90 -5.34 4.51
N ALA A 224 4.93 -5.36 3.66
CA ALA A 224 4.83 -4.89 2.28
C ALA A 224 5.52 -5.82 1.27
N GLY A 225 5.59 -7.11 1.59
CA GLY A 225 6.22 -8.10 0.75
C GLY A 225 5.42 -8.41 -0.53
N GLY A 226 4.09 -8.45 -0.46
CA GLY A 226 3.22 -8.59 -1.63
C GLY A 226 3.42 -7.43 -2.60
N PHE A 227 3.43 -6.20 -2.08
CA PHE A 227 3.77 -4.99 -2.80
C PHE A 227 5.14 -5.05 -3.47
N SER A 228 6.16 -5.51 -2.73
CA SER A 228 7.54 -5.57 -3.22
C SER A 228 7.73 -6.59 -4.35
N VAL A 229 7.11 -7.78 -4.24
CA VAL A 229 7.11 -8.77 -5.32
C VAL A 229 6.32 -8.27 -6.53
N MET A 230 5.18 -7.61 -6.31
CA MET A 230 4.42 -6.97 -7.38
C MET A 230 5.30 -5.97 -8.13
N CYS A 231 6.05 -5.12 -7.44
CA CYS A 231 6.93 -4.16 -8.10
C CYS A 231 8.07 -4.82 -8.88
N ALA A 232 8.81 -5.74 -8.26
CA ALA A 232 9.90 -6.47 -8.92
C ALA A 232 9.43 -7.21 -10.17
N SER A 233 8.27 -7.87 -10.10
CA SER A 233 7.73 -8.61 -11.24
C SER A 233 7.27 -7.73 -12.42
N ARG A 234 7.12 -6.42 -12.22
CA ARG A 234 6.69 -5.45 -13.24
C ARG A 234 7.88 -4.68 -13.81
N MET A 235 9.01 -4.67 -13.11
CA MET A 235 10.29 -4.16 -13.64
C MET A 235 10.75 -4.90 -14.91
N ILE A 236 10.26 -6.12 -15.16
CA ILE A 236 10.52 -6.85 -16.40
C ILE A 236 10.18 -6.05 -17.65
N PHE A 237 9.18 -5.15 -17.59
CA PHE A 237 8.76 -4.41 -18.77
C PHE A 237 9.89 -3.55 -19.31
N PHE A 238 10.79 -3.08 -18.44
CA PHE A 238 11.94 -2.24 -18.77
C PHE A 238 13.14 -3.04 -19.31
N LEU A 239 13.21 -4.33 -19.02
CA LEU A 239 14.30 -5.23 -19.40
C LEU A 239 13.80 -6.45 -20.20
N LEU A 240 12.70 -6.29 -20.94
CA LEU A 240 11.98 -7.42 -21.54
C LEU A 240 12.83 -8.22 -22.53
N ASP A 241 13.58 -7.54 -23.40
CA ASP A 241 14.48 -8.18 -24.37
C ASP A 241 15.58 -9.01 -23.69
N PRO A 242 16.42 -8.44 -22.78
CA PRO A 242 17.45 -9.23 -22.11
C PRO A 242 16.86 -10.33 -21.22
N VAL A 243 15.75 -10.10 -20.52
CA VAL A 243 15.08 -11.13 -19.70
C VAL A 243 14.57 -12.27 -20.55
N ALA A 244 13.92 -11.98 -21.69
CA ALA A 244 13.44 -13.02 -22.60
C ALA A 244 14.59 -13.86 -23.16
N ALA A 245 15.70 -13.23 -23.55
CA ALA A 245 16.90 -13.95 -24.00
C ALA A 245 17.52 -14.81 -22.88
N PHE A 246 17.61 -14.27 -21.67
CA PHE A 246 18.13 -14.97 -20.50
C PHE A 246 17.30 -16.22 -20.15
N LEU A 247 15.97 -16.10 -20.18
CA LEU A 247 15.07 -17.22 -19.95
C LEU A 247 15.11 -18.24 -21.10
N ASP A 248 15.16 -17.78 -22.35
CA ASP A 248 15.27 -18.68 -23.51
C ASP A 248 16.54 -19.53 -23.44
N LEU A 249 17.68 -18.98 -22.99
CA LEU A 249 18.91 -19.76 -22.74
C LEU A 249 18.72 -20.82 -21.66
N GLY A 250 17.97 -20.49 -20.60
CA GLY A 250 17.63 -21.46 -19.55
C GLY A 250 16.71 -22.58 -20.03
N PHE A 251 15.82 -22.30 -20.99
CA PHE A 251 14.86 -23.27 -21.53
C PHE A 251 15.38 -24.07 -22.73
N GLN A 252 16.24 -23.49 -23.58
CA GLN A 252 16.76 -24.09 -24.82
C GLN A 252 18.04 -24.90 -24.56
N GLY A 253 18.02 -25.88 -23.65
CA GLY A 253 19.15 -26.80 -23.48
C GLY A 253 19.47 -27.57 -24.76
N ASP A 254 20.30 -27.00 -25.65
CA ASP A 254 20.53 -27.40 -27.05
C ASP A 254 21.41 -28.66 -27.23
N GLY A 255 21.27 -29.65 -26.34
CA GLY A 255 21.96 -30.94 -26.47
C GLY A 255 21.00 -32.11 -26.68
N ALA A 256 21.45 -33.14 -27.40
CA ALA A 256 20.77 -34.45 -27.43
C ALA A 256 20.61 -35.08 -26.02
N ASP A 257 21.37 -34.58 -25.04
CA ASP A 257 21.26 -34.88 -23.59
C ASP A 257 20.56 -33.73 -22.81
N GLY A 258 19.60 -33.04 -23.44
CA GLY A 258 18.99 -31.75 -23.06
C GLY A 258 18.38 -31.58 -21.67
N SER A 259 18.55 -32.54 -20.75
CA SER A 259 18.17 -32.42 -19.34
C SER A 259 19.16 -31.63 -18.49
N SER A 260 20.43 -31.46 -18.91
CA SER A 260 21.46 -30.91 -18.01
C SER A 260 21.55 -29.38 -17.93
N GLY A 261 21.18 -28.64 -18.98
CA GLY A 261 21.36 -27.18 -19.04
C GLY A 261 20.38 -26.40 -18.16
N SER A 262 19.08 -26.70 -18.30
CA SER A 262 18.02 -26.05 -17.53
C SER A 262 18.11 -26.37 -16.03
N LEU A 263 18.37 -27.64 -15.69
CA LEU A 263 18.59 -28.09 -14.31
C LEU A 263 19.79 -27.41 -13.65
N ARG A 264 20.90 -27.19 -14.39
CA ARG A 264 22.06 -26.45 -13.86
C ARG A 264 21.75 -24.98 -13.66
N PHE A 265 21.03 -24.35 -14.60
CA PHE A 265 20.67 -22.95 -14.52
C PHE A 265 19.70 -22.66 -13.37
N PHE A 266 18.58 -23.38 -13.30
CA PHE A 266 17.61 -23.27 -12.20
C PHE A 266 18.16 -23.83 -10.89
N GLY A 267 19.07 -24.80 -10.94
CA GLY A 267 19.80 -25.30 -9.78
C GLY A 267 20.70 -24.23 -9.19
N LEU A 268 21.53 -23.56 -10.00
CA LEU A 268 22.38 -22.46 -9.56
C LEU A 268 21.55 -21.31 -9.00
N LEU A 269 20.47 -20.94 -9.68
CA LEU A 269 19.57 -19.89 -9.25
C LEU A 269 18.90 -20.22 -7.90
N SER A 270 18.44 -21.47 -7.74
CA SER A 270 17.92 -21.96 -6.47
C SER A 270 18.98 -21.97 -5.36
N VAL A 271 20.23 -22.31 -5.67
CA VAL A 271 21.34 -22.26 -4.71
C VAL A 271 21.64 -20.83 -4.29
N VAL A 272 21.68 -19.88 -5.23
CA VAL A 272 21.87 -18.46 -4.91
C VAL A 272 20.73 -17.96 -4.04
N VAL A 273 19.47 -18.24 -4.40
CA VAL A 273 18.30 -17.86 -3.60
C VAL A 273 18.36 -18.52 -2.22
N ALA A 274 18.73 -19.79 -2.11
CA ALA A 274 18.83 -20.50 -0.83
C ALA A 274 19.98 -19.99 0.05
N LEU A 275 21.15 -19.68 -0.53
CA LEU A 275 22.28 -19.12 0.21
C LEU A 275 21.95 -17.72 0.73
N VAL A 276 21.40 -16.86 -0.14
CA VAL A 276 20.98 -15.51 0.23
C VAL A 276 19.85 -15.58 1.26
N GLY A 277 18.85 -16.42 1.03
CA GLY A 277 17.76 -16.70 1.97
C GLY A 277 18.24 -17.21 3.33
N GLY A 278 19.20 -18.13 3.35
CA GLY A 278 19.81 -18.66 4.57
C GLY A 278 20.62 -17.62 5.34
N LEU A 279 21.38 -16.78 4.63
CA LEU A 279 22.09 -15.65 5.25
C LEU A 279 21.12 -14.65 5.90
N PHE A 280 19.99 -14.37 5.25
CA PHE A 280 18.99 -13.44 5.78
C PHE A 280 18.11 -14.05 6.88
N GLY A 281 17.79 -15.34 6.81
CA GLY A 281 17.15 -16.06 7.92
C GLY A 281 18.01 -16.04 9.18
N GLY A 282 19.34 -16.07 9.02
CA GLY A 282 20.29 -15.87 10.14
C GLY A 282 20.30 -14.46 10.74
N LEU A 283 19.80 -13.45 10.03
CA LEU A 283 19.70 -12.06 10.49
C LEU A 283 18.35 -11.73 11.12
N GLY A 284 17.45 -12.71 11.27
CA GLY A 284 16.13 -12.52 11.86
C GLY A 284 15.07 -11.94 10.91
N GLY A 285 15.33 -11.89 9.60
CA GLY A 285 14.33 -11.54 8.60
C GLY A 285 13.36 -12.69 8.32
N THR A 286 12.11 -12.39 7.98
CA THR A 286 11.12 -13.41 7.61
C THR A 286 11.48 -14.02 6.25
N GLY A 287 11.88 -15.29 6.23
CA GLY A 287 12.21 -16.02 5.00
C GLY A 287 10.97 -16.53 4.24
N ASP A 288 9.96 -15.69 4.03
CA ASP A 288 8.69 -16.08 3.41
C ASP A 288 8.79 -16.29 1.87
N ALA A 289 7.71 -16.78 1.25
CA ALA A 289 7.71 -16.99 -0.20
C ALA A 289 7.85 -15.68 -0.98
N SER A 290 7.37 -14.56 -0.42
CA SER A 290 7.49 -13.23 -1.03
C SER A 290 8.97 -12.87 -1.17
N PHE A 291 9.74 -13.02 -0.09
CA PHE A 291 11.17 -12.80 -0.06
C PHE A 291 11.92 -13.66 -1.08
N MET A 292 11.65 -14.97 -1.11
CA MET A 292 12.34 -15.91 -2.02
C MET A 292 12.04 -15.60 -3.49
N VAL A 293 10.78 -15.33 -3.83
CA VAL A 293 10.39 -14.97 -5.19
C VAL A 293 10.96 -13.61 -5.60
N PHE A 294 11.02 -12.66 -4.67
CA PHE A 294 11.65 -11.36 -4.93
C PHE A 294 13.15 -11.49 -5.25
N LEU A 295 13.89 -12.30 -4.47
CA LEU A 295 15.31 -12.56 -4.73
C LEU A 295 15.52 -13.20 -6.10
N LEU A 296 14.68 -14.19 -6.43
CA LEU A 296 14.68 -14.84 -7.73
C LEU A 296 14.50 -13.82 -8.87
N PHE A 297 13.49 -12.95 -8.77
CA PHE A 297 13.28 -11.87 -9.73
C PHE A 297 14.47 -10.92 -9.81
N SER A 298 15.05 -10.54 -8.67
CA SER A 298 16.18 -9.64 -8.61
C SER A 298 17.40 -10.19 -9.34
N VAL A 299 17.73 -11.47 -9.11
CA VAL A 299 18.84 -12.14 -9.79
C VAL A 299 18.61 -12.18 -11.30
N ILE A 300 17.41 -12.58 -11.75
CA ILE A 300 17.08 -12.62 -13.19
C ILE A 300 17.22 -11.22 -13.81
N LEU A 301 16.65 -10.19 -13.17
CA LEU A 301 16.65 -8.83 -13.69
C LEU A 301 18.04 -8.21 -13.74
N ILE A 302 18.88 -8.46 -12.74
CA ILE A 302 20.25 -7.92 -12.67
C ILE A 302 21.17 -8.65 -13.66
N LEU A 303 21.06 -9.97 -13.80
CA LEU A 303 21.97 -10.75 -14.66
C LEU A 303 21.58 -10.71 -16.14
N SER A 304 20.30 -10.59 -16.47
CA SER A 304 19.82 -10.66 -17.85
C SER A 304 20.51 -9.69 -18.84
N PRO A 305 20.83 -8.42 -18.50
CA PRO A 305 21.48 -7.50 -19.43
C PRO A 305 22.92 -7.91 -19.80
N PHE A 306 23.57 -8.72 -18.96
CA PHE A 306 24.94 -9.18 -19.19
C PHE A 306 25.02 -10.39 -20.12
N VAL A 307 23.95 -11.19 -20.17
CA VAL A 307 23.89 -12.40 -20.97
C VAL A 307 23.53 -12.11 -22.44
N GLY A 308 22.85 -11.00 -22.73
CA GLY A 308 22.32 -10.70 -24.08
C GLY A 308 23.19 -9.82 -24.99
N ARG A 309 24.39 -9.40 -24.57
CA ARG A 309 25.16 -8.37 -25.30
C ARG A 309 25.82 -8.80 -26.61
N GLU A 310 25.97 -10.10 -26.87
CA GLU A 310 26.73 -10.58 -28.04
C GLU A 310 25.93 -10.61 -29.37
N GLY A 311 24.61 -10.39 -29.37
CA GLY A 311 23.78 -10.80 -30.51
C GLY A 311 23.17 -9.74 -31.43
N LYS A 312 23.03 -8.46 -31.07
CA LYS A 312 22.15 -7.54 -31.82
C LYS A 312 22.68 -6.12 -31.97
N ARG A 313 23.42 -5.88 -33.06
CA ARG A 313 23.75 -4.53 -33.54
C ARG A 313 23.22 -4.20 -34.95
N GLY A 314 22.35 -5.03 -35.53
CA GLY A 314 21.95 -4.86 -36.93
C GLY A 314 20.47 -5.10 -37.22
N GLY A 315 19.70 -4.00 -37.28
CA GLY A 315 18.53 -3.89 -38.16
C GLY A 315 17.17 -4.27 -37.55
N GLU A 316 16.51 -3.34 -36.86
CA GLU A 316 15.14 -3.56 -36.39
C GLU A 316 14.29 -2.27 -36.30
N GLN A 317 14.28 -1.46 -37.37
CA GLN A 317 13.49 -0.22 -37.41
C GLN A 317 12.48 -0.12 -38.57
N GLN A 318 12.19 -1.19 -39.33
CA GLN A 318 11.42 -1.07 -40.58
C GLN A 318 10.14 -1.93 -40.71
N SER A 319 9.59 -2.53 -39.64
CA SER A 319 8.38 -3.37 -39.75
C SER A 319 7.11 -2.80 -39.11
N GLU A 320 7.08 -1.52 -38.74
CA GLU A 320 5.86 -0.88 -38.20
C GLU A 320 4.94 -0.28 -39.27
N ALA A 321 5.42 -0.06 -40.49
CA ALA A 321 4.69 0.65 -41.54
C ALA A 321 3.41 -0.05 -42.06
N ASN A 322 3.21 -1.34 -41.74
CA ASN A 322 2.06 -2.13 -42.21
C ASN A 322 1.04 -2.48 -41.11
N GLN A 323 1.11 -1.87 -39.92
CA GLN A 323 0.01 -2.04 -38.96
C GLN A 323 -1.27 -1.42 -39.53
N SER A 324 -2.34 -2.21 -39.58
CA SER A 324 -3.63 -1.72 -40.07
C SER A 324 -4.08 -0.50 -39.27
N THR A 325 -4.52 0.55 -39.95
CA THR A 325 -4.97 1.82 -39.34
C THR A 325 -5.93 1.62 -38.16
N ARG A 326 -6.75 0.56 -38.22
CA ARG A 326 -7.66 0.16 -37.14
C ARG A 326 -6.94 -0.25 -35.86
N ARG A 327 -5.89 -1.10 -35.94
CA ARG A 327 -5.12 -1.52 -34.76
C ARG A 327 -4.41 -0.35 -34.11
N ARG A 328 -3.82 0.54 -34.92
CA ARG A 328 -3.19 1.77 -34.42
C ARG A 328 -4.19 2.66 -33.68
N ARG A 329 -5.39 2.86 -34.21
CA ARG A 329 -6.45 3.64 -33.54
C ARG A 329 -6.89 3.02 -32.22
N LEU A 330 -7.11 1.70 -32.19
CA LEU A 330 -7.49 1.00 -30.96
C LEU A 330 -6.39 1.05 -29.90
N ARG A 331 -5.12 0.90 -30.31
CA ARG A 331 -3.97 1.06 -29.43
C ARG A 331 -3.96 2.43 -28.76
N VAL A 332 -4.04 3.50 -29.57
CA VAL A 332 -4.07 4.88 -29.04
C VAL A 332 -5.25 5.07 -28.09
N LEU A 333 -6.44 4.55 -28.44
CA LEU A 333 -7.61 4.64 -27.56
C LEU A 333 -7.38 3.92 -26.22
N PHE A 334 -6.84 2.70 -26.25
CA PHE A 334 -6.55 1.94 -25.03
C PHE A 334 -5.48 2.61 -24.18
N ASP A 335 -4.38 3.06 -24.79
CA ASP A 335 -3.33 3.81 -24.10
C ASP A 335 -3.93 5.06 -23.44
N CYS A 336 -4.75 5.83 -24.16
CA CYS A 336 -5.42 7.00 -23.60
C CYS A 336 -6.33 6.65 -22.42
N ILE A 337 -7.19 5.63 -22.54
CA ILE A 337 -8.09 5.23 -21.46
C ILE A 337 -7.30 4.77 -20.23
N LEU A 338 -6.34 3.87 -20.42
CA LEU A 338 -5.59 3.23 -19.36
C LEU A 338 -4.66 4.21 -18.63
N LEU A 339 -3.99 5.09 -19.38
CA LEU A 339 -3.13 6.12 -18.78
C LEU A 339 -3.97 7.22 -18.13
N SER A 340 -5.13 7.58 -18.69
CA SER A 340 -6.04 8.52 -18.02
C SER A 340 -6.59 7.94 -16.73
N ALA A 341 -6.95 6.66 -16.71
CA ALA A 341 -7.37 5.96 -15.50
C ALA A 341 -6.24 5.93 -14.45
N ALA A 342 -5.00 5.65 -14.88
CA ALA A 342 -3.85 5.66 -14.00
C ALA A 342 -3.53 7.07 -13.45
N LEU A 343 -3.62 8.11 -14.28
CA LEU A 343 -3.43 9.51 -13.86
C LEU A 343 -4.57 9.99 -12.95
N LEU A 344 -5.81 9.63 -13.27
CA LEU A 344 -6.96 9.94 -12.44
C LEU A 344 -6.86 9.23 -11.10
N PHE A 345 -6.42 7.97 -11.06
CA PHE A 345 -6.15 7.27 -9.80
C PHE A 345 -4.96 7.90 -9.05
N ALA A 346 -3.86 8.19 -9.74
CA ALA A 346 -2.65 8.75 -9.12
C ALA A 346 -2.85 10.16 -8.56
N PHE A 347 -3.45 11.06 -9.31
CA PHE A 347 -3.50 12.48 -8.97
C PHE A 347 -4.93 12.96 -8.72
N GLY A 348 -5.90 12.47 -9.49
CA GLY A 348 -7.30 12.84 -9.28
C GLY A 348 -7.89 12.24 -8.00
N GLY A 349 -7.61 10.97 -7.70
CA GLY A 349 -8.12 10.26 -6.54
C GLY A 349 -7.83 10.96 -5.21
N PRO A 350 -6.58 11.35 -4.92
CA PRO A 350 -6.24 12.08 -3.70
C PRO A 350 -6.87 13.48 -3.68
N LEU A 351 -6.79 14.21 -4.79
CA LEU A 351 -7.37 15.56 -4.95
C LEU A 351 -8.87 15.54 -4.66
N LEU A 352 -9.59 14.57 -5.22
CA LEU A 352 -11.03 14.43 -5.07
C LEU A 352 -11.41 13.78 -3.72
N GLY A 353 -10.46 13.21 -2.97
CA GLY A 353 -10.72 12.47 -1.73
C GLY A 353 -11.23 11.04 -1.93
N LEU A 354 -11.24 10.53 -3.16
CA LEU A 354 -11.77 9.21 -3.52
C LEU A 354 -10.89 8.05 -3.02
N GLN A 355 -9.67 8.34 -2.57
CA GLN A 355 -8.70 7.38 -2.06
C GLN A 355 -8.50 7.46 -0.54
N SER A 356 -9.49 8.01 0.18
CA SER A 356 -9.49 8.04 1.65
C SER A 356 -9.37 6.65 2.29
N MET A 357 -9.81 5.61 1.59
CA MET A 357 -9.72 4.21 2.00
C MET A 357 -8.48 3.45 1.44
N GLY A 358 -7.56 4.15 0.78
CA GLY A 358 -6.39 3.57 0.13
C GLY A 358 -5.12 3.60 0.96
N ALA A 359 -4.03 3.07 0.40
CA ALA A 359 -2.70 3.12 0.98
C ALA A 359 -2.12 4.55 1.03
N LEU A 360 -2.75 5.54 0.39
CA LEU A 360 -2.49 6.96 0.67
C LEU A 360 -2.58 7.29 2.17
N THR A 361 -3.64 6.85 2.81
CA THR A 361 -3.86 7.12 4.22
C THR A 361 -2.85 6.35 5.08
N MET A 362 -2.40 5.19 4.62
CA MET A 362 -1.54 4.28 5.38
C MET A 362 -0.04 4.53 5.20
N TYR A 363 0.44 4.60 3.96
CA TYR A 363 1.87 4.78 3.62
C TYR A 363 2.24 6.23 3.39
N SER A 364 1.28 7.11 3.11
CA SER A 364 1.56 8.54 2.98
C SER A 364 0.94 9.38 4.08
N ASN A 365 0.14 8.83 5.00
CA ASN A 365 -0.56 9.63 6.03
C ASN A 365 -1.34 10.81 5.44
N LEU A 366 -1.84 10.67 4.21
CA LEU A 366 -2.53 11.74 3.52
C LEU A 366 -3.88 11.99 4.19
N SER A 367 -4.14 13.23 4.57
CA SER A 367 -5.41 13.62 5.18
C SER A 367 -6.46 13.82 4.09
N HIS A 368 -7.60 13.16 4.29
CA HIS A 368 -8.77 13.27 3.43
C HIS A 368 -9.95 13.94 4.13
N TYR A 369 -9.75 14.51 5.32
CA TYR A 369 -10.78 15.24 6.05
C TYR A 369 -10.14 16.26 6.99
N GLY A 370 -10.87 17.30 7.38
CA GLY A 370 -10.33 18.37 8.23
C GLY A 370 -9.27 19.25 7.54
N GLY A 371 -9.39 19.41 6.21
CA GLY A 371 -8.45 20.15 5.38
C GLY A 371 -7.44 19.26 4.64
N SER A 372 -6.45 19.89 4.00
CA SER A 372 -5.39 19.19 3.29
C SER A 372 -4.06 19.32 4.01
N ASN A 373 -3.36 18.21 4.18
CA ASN A 373 -1.99 18.18 4.69
C ASN A 373 -0.93 18.04 3.57
N HIS A 374 -1.37 17.94 2.30
CA HIS A 374 -0.49 17.84 1.16
C HIS A 374 0.13 19.21 0.85
N LEU A 375 1.45 19.24 0.59
CA LEU A 375 2.18 20.52 0.54
C LEU A 375 2.08 21.24 -0.80
N ILE A 376 1.58 20.55 -1.85
CA ILE A 376 1.54 21.08 -3.22
C ILE A 376 0.11 21.33 -3.71
N VAL A 377 -0.86 20.54 -3.27
CA VAL A 377 -2.22 20.54 -3.83
C VAL A 377 -3.25 20.30 -2.74
N PRO A 378 -4.49 20.83 -2.87
CA PRO A 378 -5.55 20.51 -1.93
C PRO A 378 -6.03 19.07 -2.13
N THR A 379 -6.26 18.36 -1.03
CA THR A 379 -6.92 17.05 -1.01
C THR A 379 -8.40 17.21 -0.65
N ASN A 380 -9.19 16.19 -0.96
CA ASN A 380 -10.59 16.10 -0.55
C ASN A 380 -11.56 17.15 -1.14
N LEU A 381 -11.49 17.40 -2.45
CA LEU A 381 -12.34 18.38 -3.14
C LEU A 381 -13.81 17.94 -3.32
N LEU A 382 -14.12 16.62 -3.28
CA LEU A 382 -15.52 16.14 -3.45
C LEU A 382 -16.25 15.85 -2.14
N PHE A 383 -15.55 15.40 -1.10
CA PHE A 383 -16.22 15.13 0.17
C PHE A 383 -16.38 16.44 0.89
N ASP A 384 -17.63 16.86 0.91
CA ASP A 384 -18.10 18.08 1.54
C ASP A 384 -17.60 18.17 2.99
N ARG A 385 -17.25 19.38 3.42
CA ARG A 385 -16.78 19.66 4.80
C ARG A 385 -17.84 19.36 5.86
N THR A 386 -19.04 18.96 5.45
CA THR A 386 -20.18 18.62 6.30
C THR A 386 -20.01 17.36 7.15
N GLU A 387 -19.01 16.51 6.87
CA GLU A 387 -18.80 15.34 7.73
C GLU A 387 -18.18 15.78 9.06
N ARG A 388 -18.98 15.71 10.13
CA ARG A 388 -18.55 16.08 11.47
C ARG A 388 -17.40 15.20 11.93
N LEU A 389 -16.36 15.85 12.43
CA LEU A 389 -15.15 15.20 12.92
C LEU A 389 -15.12 15.21 14.45
N TRP A 390 -14.80 14.06 15.01
CA TRP A 390 -14.71 13.83 16.45
C TRP A 390 -13.30 13.38 16.80
N ARG A 391 -12.59 14.17 17.59
CA ARG A 391 -11.38 13.72 18.27
C ARG A 391 -11.78 12.86 19.47
N VAL A 392 -11.34 11.61 19.48
CA VAL A 392 -11.43 10.70 20.62
C VAL A 392 -10.16 10.87 21.45
N ASP A 393 -10.29 11.54 22.58
CA ASP A 393 -9.18 11.79 23.52
C ASP A 393 -8.93 10.59 24.44
N PHE A 394 -9.99 9.84 24.74
CA PHE A 394 -9.93 8.65 25.57
C PHE A 394 -11.08 7.71 25.22
N SER A 395 -10.82 6.40 25.25
CA SER A 395 -11.86 5.38 25.24
C SER A 395 -11.52 4.24 26.19
N GLY A 396 -12.45 3.94 27.09
CA GLY A 396 -12.43 2.81 28.03
C GLY A 396 -12.74 1.48 27.36
N SER A 397 -13.30 1.47 26.15
CA SER A 397 -13.63 0.26 25.40
C SER A 397 -12.36 -0.44 24.88
N ALA A 398 -12.17 -1.70 25.25
CA ALA A 398 -11.07 -2.52 24.73
C ALA A 398 -11.22 -2.76 23.22
N SER A 399 -12.43 -3.04 22.76
CA SER A 399 -12.73 -3.30 21.36
C SER A 399 -12.47 -2.08 20.46
N MET A 400 -12.81 -0.87 20.90
CA MET A 400 -12.49 0.37 20.17
C MET A 400 -10.98 0.60 20.12
N ARG A 401 -10.26 0.47 21.24
CA ARG A 401 -8.79 0.62 21.27
C ARG A 401 -8.09 -0.38 20.36
N THR A 402 -8.57 -1.63 20.33
CA THR A 402 -8.01 -2.66 19.46
C THR A 402 -8.33 -2.44 17.98
N ARG A 403 -9.52 -1.90 17.66
CA ARG A 403 -9.94 -1.65 16.27
C ARG A 403 -9.41 -0.34 15.68
N SER A 404 -9.00 0.60 16.51
CA SER A 404 -8.49 1.91 16.11
C SER A 404 -7.37 2.37 17.05
N PRO A 405 -6.25 1.61 17.12
CA PRO A 405 -5.13 1.99 17.95
C PRO A 405 -4.49 3.27 17.40
N ALA A 406 -4.49 4.36 18.17
CA ALA A 406 -3.84 5.60 17.77
C ALA A 406 -2.31 5.51 17.75
N ASP A 407 -1.75 4.57 18.51
CA ASP A 407 -0.38 4.08 18.37
C ASP A 407 -0.39 2.57 18.31
N ALA A 408 0.45 2.02 17.45
CA ALA A 408 0.71 0.59 17.41
C ALA A 408 2.19 0.29 17.38
N SER A 409 3.04 1.24 17.79
CA SER A 409 4.42 0.95 18.11
C SER A 409 4.57 -0.17 19.15
N GLY A 410 3.50 -0.48 19.91
CA GLY A 410 3.44 -1.65 20.78
C GLY A 410 3.40 -3.00 20.05
N LEU A 411 3.10 -3.02 18.75
CA LEU A 411 3.16 -4.22 17.90
C LEU A 411 4.55 -4.47 17.35
N GLU A 412 5.41 -3.46 17.42
CA GLU A 412 6.76 -3.52 16.89
C GLU A 412 7.71 -4.26 17.85
N PRO A 413 8.73 -4.95 17.34
CA PRO A 413 9.75 -5.56 18.18
C PRO A 413 10.39 -4.54 19.13
N GLU A 414 10.78 -4.99 20.32
CA GLU A 414 11.34 -4.13 21.38
C GLU A 414 12.53 -3.26 20.92
N GLY A 415 13.37 -3.78 20.02
CA GLY A 415 14.47 -3.02 19.43
C GLY A 415 13.98 -1.80 18.63
N VAL A 416 12.95 -2.00 17.80
CA VAL A 416 12.31 -0.96 16.99
C VAL A 416 11.66 0.08 17.90
N ARG A 417 10.87 -0.36 18.89
CA ARG A 417 10.22 0.54 19.84
C ARG A 417 11.24 1.44 20.57
N ARG A 418 12.34 0.87 21.05
CA ARG A 418 13.42 1.65 21.70
C ARG A 418 14.06 2.66 20.76
N LEU A 419 14.34 2.29 19.51
CA LEU A 419 14.86 3.22 18.50
C LEU A 419 13.91 4.39 18.28
N LEU A 420 12.62 4.11 18.12
CA LEU A 420 11.60 5.13 17.90
C LEU A 420 11.43 6.07 19.09
N GLU A 421 11.26 5.53 20.29
CA GLU A 421 11.08 6.33 21.51
C GLU A 421 12.27 7.25 21.77
N THR A 422 13.48 6.75 21.56
CA THR A 422 14.70 7.51 21.87
C THR A 422 15.10 8.48 20.75
N ALA A 423 14.81 8.16 19.49
CA ALA A 423 15.21 8.99 18.36
C ALA A 423 14.17 10.03 17.95
N VAL A 424 12.89 9.69 18.09
CA VAL A 424 11.77 10.45 17.53
C VAL A 424 10.80 10.92 18.62
N GLY A 425 10.79 10.26 19.77
CA GLY A 425 9.94 10.57 20.92
C GLY A 425 8.82 9.55 21.11
N ARG A 426 8.11 9.64 22.25
CA ARG A 426 6.92 8.83 22.51
C ARG A 426 5.71 9.36 21.75
N GLY A 427 4.77 8.46 21.44
CA GLY A 427 3.46 8.83 20.89
C GLY A 427 3.48 9.05 19.39
N THR A 428 3.82 8.02 18.61
CA THR A 428 4.21 8.21 17.21
C THR A 428 3.03 8.34 16.23
N GLY A 429 1.79 8.18 16.68
CA GLY A 429 0.61 8.50 15.86
C GLY A 429 0.63 7.85 14.47
N ARG A 430 1.04 6.57 14.40
CA ARG A 430 1.31 5.91 13.11
C ARG A 430 0.06 5.25 12.57
N PHE A 431 -0.46 5.82 11.48
CA PHE A 431 -1.63 5.37 10.73
C PHE A 431 -1.55 3.92 10.26
N PHE A 432 -0.33 3.45 10.00
CA PHE A 432 -0.02 2.15 9.41
C PHE A 432 -0.79 0.99 10.06
N ALA A 433 -0.87 0.99 11.39
CA ALA A 433 -1.39 -0.15 12.10
C ALA A 433 -2.91 -0.18 12.28
N GLN A 434 -3.61 0.94 12.11
CA GLN A 434 -5.07 0.95 12.15
C GLN A 434 -5.65 0.27 10.90
N TYR A 435 -5.01 0.51 9.75
CA TYR A 435 -5.30 -0.19 8.52
C TYR A 435 -4.99 -1.68 8.66
N TYR A 436 -3.81 -1.99 9.20
CA TYR A 436 -3.39 -3.36 9.49
C TYR A 436 -4.39 -4.10 10.37
N ALA A 437 -4.74 -3.54 11.54
CA ALA A 437 -5.66 -4.13 12.48
C ALA A 437 -7.00 -4.42 11.82
N ARG A 438 -7.55 -3.51 11.01
CA ARG A 438 -8.84 -3.73 10.33
C ARG A 438 -8.78 -4.81 9.26
N MET A 439 -7.76 -4.79 8.41
CA MET A 439 -7.60 -5.80 7.37
C MET A 439 -7.32 -7.19 7.96
N ALA A 440 -6.44 -7.27 8.95
CA ALA A 440 -6.09 -8.51 9.64
C ALA A 440 -7.29 -9.10 10.41
N THR A 441 -8.08 -8.26 11.09
CA THR A 441 -9.22 -8.72 11.90
C THR A 441 -10.46 -9.10 11.09
N MET A 442 -10.57 -8.72 9.80
CA MET A 442 -11.62 -9.29 8.93
C MET A 442 -11.41 -10.78 8.65
N HIS A 443 -10.18 -11.29 8.85
CA HIS A 443 -9.79 -12.63 8.42
C HIS A 443 -9.69 -13.67 9.54
N SER A 444 -10.46 -13.52 10.63
CA SER A 444 -10.49 -14.52 11.72
C SER A 444 -9.14 -14.73 12.42
N LEU A 445 -8.33 -13.68 12.52
CA LEU A 445 -7.25 -13.60 13.49
C LEU A 445 -7.82 -13.14 14.83
N THR A 446 -8.72 -13.94 15.41
CA THR A 446 -9.19 -13.81 16.80
C THR A 446 -8.06 -14.01 17.82
N GLU A 447 -6.84 -14.35 17.37
CA GLU A 447 -5.72 -14.76 18.21
C GLU A 447 -4.49 -13.82 18.14
N LEU A 448 -4.53 -12.73 17.36
CA LEU A 448 -3.54 -11.67 17.55
C LEU A 448 -3.92 -10.92 18.84
N ASP A 449 -3.55 -11.51 19.97
CA ASP A 449 -3.51 -10.83 21.26
C ASP A 449 -2.48 -9.71 21.11
N PHE A 450 -2.96 -8.50 20.83
CA PHE A 450 -2.14 -7.30 20.60
C PHE A 450 -1.33 -6.85 21.83
N GLY A 451 -1.16 -7.74 22.82
CA GLY A 451 -0.55 -7.44 24.10
C GLY A 451 -1.43 -6.48 24.87
N SER A 452 -2.09 -6.96 25.92
CA SER A 452 -2.71 -6.11 26.95
C SER A 452 -1.74 -5.15 27.66
N SER A 453 -0.47 -5.13 27.28
CA SER A 453 0.66 -4.44 27.91
C SER A 453 0.67 -2.92 27.78
N SER A 454 -0.27 -2.30 27.06
CA SER A 454 -0.43 -0.82 27.02
C SER A 454 -1.73 -0.33 27.65
N ALA A 455 -2.32 -1.09 28.59
CA ALA A 455 -3.43 -0.61 29.42
C ALA A 455 -3.07 0.59 30.34
N SER A 456 -1.86 1.14 30.28
CA SER A 456 -1.45 2.33 31.01
C SER A 456 -1.96 3.61 30.35
N GLY A 457 -3.26 3.90 30.50
CA GLY A 457 -3.86 5.24 30.68
C GLY A 457 -3.80 6.29 29.57
N ASP A 458 -2.74 6.38 28.77
CA ASP A 458 -2.50 7.49 27.84
C ASP A 458 -2.67 7.04 26.40
N SER A 459 -3.92 6.78 25.99
CA SER A 459 -4.24 6.60 24.58
C SER A 459 -3.96 7.88 23.82
N ILE A 460 -3.16 7.82 22.74
CA ILE A 460 -2.99 8.97 21.85
C ILE A 460 -4.37 9.38 21.31
N PRO A 461 -4.72 10.68 21.32
CA PRO A 461 -5.98 11.12 20.75
C PRO A 461 -6.02 10.87 19.23
N PHE A 462 -7.20 10.54 18.70
CA PHE A 462 -7.39 10.30 17.27
C PHE A 462 -8.71 10.88 16.78
N VAL A 463 -8.75 11.39 15.55
CA VAL A 463 -9.95 11.90 14.89
C VAL A 463 -10.65 10.78 14.14
N LEU A 464 -11.98 10.77 14.22
CA LEU A 464 -12.86 9.96 13.42
C LEU A 464 -13.94 10.83 12.79
N PRO A 465 -14.37 10.51 11.57
CA PRO A 465 -15.69 10.95 11.13
C PRO A 465 -16.78 10.36 12.03
N GLU A 466 -17.83 11.15 12.26
CA GLU A 466 -18.98 10.79 13.09
C GLU A 466 -19.58 9.43 12.73
N ALA A 467 -19.73 9.13 11.44
CA ALA A 467 -20.26 7.85 10.98
C ALA A 467 -19.40 6.65 11.44
N GLU A 468 -18.08 6.81 11.48
CA GLU A 468 -17.16 5.77 11.93
C GLU A 468 -17.14 5.65 13.46
N LEU A 469 -17.23 6.77 14.18
CA LEU A 469 -17.39 6.77 15.63
C LEU A 469 -18.66 6.02 16.05
N THR A 470 -19.81 6.33 15.45
CA THR A 470 -21.07 5.62 15.70
C THR A 470 -20.93 4.12 15.44
N ARG A 471 -20.25 3.72 14.36
CA ARG A 471 -20.02 2.30 14.04
C ARG A 471 -19.20 1.61 15.12
N LEU A 472 -18.11 2.24 15.58
CA LEU A 472 -17.23 1.66 16.58
C LEU A 472 -17.94 1.51 17.94
N VAL A 473 -18.77 2.47 18.32
CA VAL A 473 -19.60 2.38 19.53
C VAL A 473 -20.63 1.25 19.41
N ALA A 474 -21.29 1.12 18.25
CA ALA A 474 -22.22 0.03 18.00
C ALA A 474 -21.53 -1.34 18.03
N GLU A 475 -20.31 -1.46 17.52
CA GLU A 475 -19.52 -2.69 17.59
C GLU A 475 -19.08 -3.03 19.02
N ALA A 476 -18.66 -2.03 19.81
CA ALA A 476 -18.32 -2.22 21.21
C ALA A 476 -19.51 -2.75 22.02
N ARG A 477 -20.71 -2.22 21.75
CA ARG A 477 -21.98 -2.72 22.32
C ARG A 477 -22.25 -4.18 21.96
N GLN A 478 -22.09 -4.54 20.69
CA GLN A 478 -22.29 -5.93 20.23
C GLN A 478 -21.32 -6.93 20.86
N LYS A 479 -20.15 -6.46 21.31
CA LYS A 479 -19.12 -7.27 21.97
C LYS A 479 -19.24 -7.27 23.50
N GLU A 480 -20.30 -6.69 24.05
CA GLU A 480 -20.52 -6.60 25.50
C GLU A 480 -19.37 -5.88 26.24
N ASP A 481 -18.70 -4.95 25.57
CA ASP A 481 -17.56 -4.18 26.10
C ASP A 481 -18.04 -2.95 26.90
N PHE A 482 -19.11 -3.13 27.69
CA PHE A 482 -19.77 -2.08 28.48
C PHE A 482 -19.86 -2.43 29.97
N PRO A 483 -19.95 -1.43 30.88
CA PRO A 483 -19.92 0.00 30.60
C PRO A 483 -18.51 0.50 30.25
N PHE A 484 -18.43 1.51 29.38
CA PHE A 484 -17.16 2.19 29.09
C PHE A 484 -17.31 3.70 28.96
N ARG A 485 -16.26 4.43 29.31
CA ARG A 485 -16.22 5.89 29.20
C ARG A 485 -15.47 6.32 27.96
N MET A 486 -15.91 7.39 27.33
CA MET A 486 -15.16 8.06 26.27
C MET A 486 -15.09 9.55 26.52
N ARG A 487 -13.96 10.14 26.16
CA ARG A 487 -13.80 11.58 26.04
C ARG A 487 -13.67 11.93 24.57
N LEU A 488 -14.58 12.77 24.11
CA LEU A 488 -14.73 13.18 22.72
C LEU A 488 -14.60 14.70 22.64
N THR A 489 -13.99 15.21 21.59
CA THR A 489 -13.99 16.63 21.25
C THR A 489 -14.51 16.77 19.83
N ARG A 490 -15.63 17.47 19.64
CA ARG A 490 -16.08 17.87 18.30
C ARG A 490 -15.10 18.90 17.77
N LEU A 491 -14.49 18.60 16.62
CA LEU A 491 -13.66 19.56 15.93
C LEU A 491 -14.58 20.56 15.21
N ALA A 492 -14.26 21.84 15.32
CA ALA A 492 -15.05 22.89 14.69
C ALA A 492 -15.06 22.72 13.17
N ASP A 493 -16.23 22.91 12.55
CA ASP A 493 -16.35 22.96 11.11
C ASP A 493 -15.60 24.23 10.64
N ASP A 494 -14.52 24.06 9.87
CA ASP A 494 -13.63 25.15 9.45
C ASP A 494 -14.31 26.16 8.47
N GLU A 495 -15.63 26.07 8.31
CA GLU A 495 -16.44 26.81 7.34
C GLU A 495 -16.65 28.30 7.67
N GLY A 496 -16.12 28.81 8.79
CA GLY A 496 -16.37 30.20 9.22
C GLY A 496 -15.18 31.16 9.21
N ALA A 497 -13.94 30.68 9.07
CA ALA A 497 -12.77 31.50 9.40
C ALA A 497 -12.53 32.70 8.46
N SER A 498 -13.15 32.72 7.27
CA SER A 498 -13.00 33.82 6.31
C SER A 498 -14.03 34.95 6.44
N GLU A 499 -15.10 34.80 7.22
CA GLU A 499 -16.20 35.80 7.26
C GLU A 499 -16.60 36.24 8.67
N GLY A 500 -15.66 36.51 9.58
CA GLY A 500 -15.92 37.30 10.81
C GLY A 500 -17.01 36.79 11.78
N ARG A 501 -17.67 35.66 11.50
CA ARG A 501 -18.54 34.94 12.43
C ARG A 501 -17.62 34.20 13.39
N GLY A 502 -17.79 34.45 14.68
CA GLY A 502 -16.98 33.85 15.72
C GLY A 502 -16.86 32.34 15.52
N ARG A 503 -15.65 31.81 15.70
CA ARG A 503 -15.40 30.36 15.65
C ARG A 503 -16.32 29.68 16.66
N GLU A 504 -17.11 28.70 16.21
CA GLU A 504 -17.73 27.76 17.13
C GLU A 504 -16.62 27.11 17.95
N GLY A 505 -16.79 27.10 19.28
CA GLY A 505 -15.80 26.58 20.21
C GLY A 505 -15.65 25.07 20.04
N GLU A 506 -14.50 24.53 20.46
CA GLU A 506 -14.34 23.07 20.56
C GLU A 506 -15.33 22.56 21.63
N VAL A 507 -16.19 21.61 21.25
CA VAL A 507 -17.16 21.00 22.17
C VAL A 507 -16.53 19.73 22.73
N ASN A 508 -16.11 19.77 24.00
CA ASN A 508 -15.56 18.62 24.72
C ASN A 508 -16.71 17.90 25.45
N VAL A 509 -16.93 16.64 25.11
CA VAL A 509 -17.99 15.79 25.68
C VAL A 509 -17.37 14.55 26.31
N GLU A 510 -17.73 14.27 27.55
CA GLU A 510 -17.45 13.00 28.20
C GLU A 510 -18.75 12.20 28.30
N VAL A 511 -18.74 11.01 27.71
CA VAL A 511 -19.89 10.11 27.65
C VAL A 511 -19.55 8.80 28.37
N GLU A 512 -20.54 8.24 29.06
CA GLU A 512 -20.52 6.87 29.57
C GLU A 512 -21.50 6.05 28.74
N VAL A 513 -20.98 5.07 28.02
CA VAL A 513 -21.78 4.15 27.22
C VAL A 513 -22.14 2.96 28.12
N GLN A 514 -23.44 2.79 28.36
CA GLN A 514 -24.00 1.67 29.12
C GLN A 514 -24.79 0.73 28.18
N GLU A 515 -25.36 -0.33 28.74
CA GLU A 515 -26.21 -1.27 28.00
C GLU A 515 -27.47 -0.56 27.48
N GLY A 516 -27.56 -0.40 26.15
CA GLY A 516 -28.74 0.19 25.50
C GLY A 516 -28.92 1.70 25.66
N VAL A 517 -28.05 2.39 26.39
CA VAL A 517 -28.14 3.84 26.64
C VAL A 517 -26.75 4.47 26.60
N THR A 518 -26.59 5.62 25.93
CA THR A 518 -25.42 6.49 26.13
C THR A 518 -25.79 7.62 27.09
N GLU A 519 -25.14 7.69 28.25
CA GLU A 519 -25.33 8.76 29.22
C GLU A 519 -24.22 9.81 29.07
N ILE A 520 -24.58 11.09 29.04
CA ILE A 520 -23.60 12.19 29.05
C ILE A 520 -23.16 12.40 30.51
N LEU A 521 -21.88 12.19 30.80
CA LEU A 521 -21.30 12.47 32.12
C LEU A 521 -20.97 13.95 32.27
N SER A 522 -20.36 14.54 31.23
CA SER A 522 -20.04 15.96 31.21
C SER A 522 -20.03 16.49 29.77
N CYS A 523 -20.40 17.75 29.60
CA CYS A 523 -20.43 18.43 28.32
C CYS A 523 -19.95 19.86 28.55
N THR A 524 -18.82 20.22 27.94
CA THR A 524 -18.17 21.52 28.12
C THR A 524 -17.79 22.10 26.77
N VAL A 525 -18.15 23.37 26.53
CA VAL A 525 -17.71 24.09 25.34
C VAL A 525 -16.54 24.98 25.70
N ALA A 526 -15.42 24.76 25.04
CA ALA A 526 -14.24 25.60 25.15
C ALA A 526 -14.25 26.62 24.01
N HIS A 527 -14.48 27.89 24.35
CA HIS A 527 -14.25 29.00 23.41
C HIS A 527 -12.89 29.62 23.72
N ASP A 528 -12.00 29.64 22.74
CA ASP A 528 -10.66 30.26 22.84
C ASP A 528 -9.82 29.81 24.05
N GLY A 529 -9.93 28.52 24.42
CA GLY A 529 -9.19 27.95 25.57
C GLY A 529 -9.74 28.36 26.94
N HIS A 530 -10.80 29.16 27.00
CA HIS A 530 -11.53 29.48 28.22
C HIS A 530 -12.83 28.68 28.28
N VAL A 531 -12.98 27.91 29.34
CA VAL A 531 -14.25 27.24 29.66
C VAL A 531 -15.21 28.34 30.11
N HIS A 532 -16.21 28.66 29.29
CA HIS A 532 -17.26 29.61 29.66
C HIS A 532 -18.40 28.84 30.36
N PRO A 533 -18.57 28.93 31.69
CA PRO A 533 -19.62 28.22 32.40
C PRO A 533 -21.05 28.75 32.14
N ARG A 534 -21.23 29.74 31.25
CA ARG A 534 -22.51 30.44 31.01
C ARG A 534 -22.80 30.83 29.55
N GLY A 535 -22.03 30.35 28.58
CA GLY A 535 -22.37 30.51 27.16
C GLY A 535 -23.49 29.53 26.79
N ASP A 536 -24.56 30.03 26.18
CA ASP A 536 -25.70 29.30 25.60
C ASP A 536 -25.88 27.84 26.06
N ARG A 537 -26.37 27.67 27.30
CA ARG A 537 -26.62 26.36 27.89
C ARG A 537 -27.53 25.47 27.02
N GLU A 538 -28.47 26.08 26.31
CA GLU A 538 -29.40 25.38 25.42
C GLU A 538 -28.68 24.82 24.19
N GLY A 539 -27.78 25.60 23.56
CA GLY A 539 -26.93 25.12 22.47
C GLY A 539 -26.00 23.98 22.86
N ILE A 540 -25.41 24.04 24.06
CA ILE A 540 -24.56 22.97 24.62
C ILE A 540 -25.36 21.69 24.84
N GLU A 541 -26.51 21.80 25.52
CA GLU A 541 -27.39 20.66 25.80
C GLU A 541 -27.93 20.04 24.51
N ASN A 542 -28.27 20.84 23.50
CA ASN A 542 -28.72 20.35 22.20
C ASN A 542 -27.62 19.62 21.43
N THR A 543 -26.39 20.17 21.41
CA THR A 543 -25.24 19.51 20.75
C THR A 543 -24.92 18.16 21.39
N CYS A 544 -24.95 18.11 22.72
CA CYS A 544 -24.68 16.87 23.44
C CYS A 544 -25.81 15.84 23.29
N ARG A 545 -27.07 16.28 23.24
CA ARG A 545 -28.19 15.40 22.91
C ARG A 545 -28.08 14.83 21.49
N GLU A 546 -27.75 15.68 20.52
CA GLU A 546 -27.56 15.26 19.13
C GLU A 546 -26.43 14.24 18.99
N LEU A 547 -25.33 14.39 19.74
CA LEU A 547 -24.26 13.39 19.79
C LEU A 547 -24.78 12.06 20.31
N VAL A 548 -25.49 12.04 21.44
CA VAL A 548 -26.06 10.81 22.02
C VAL A 548 -26.99 10.14 21.02
N ASP A 549 -27.91 10.90 20.44
CA ASP A 549 -28.84 10.40 19.42
C ASP A 549 -28.08 9.79 18.23
N THR A 550 -26.94 10.39 17.86
CA THR A 550 -26.08 9.91 16.77
C THR A 550 -25.28 8.66 17.14
N LEU A 551 -24.80 8.53 18.38
CA LEU A 551 -24.12 7.34 18.88
C LEU A 551 -25.10 6.17 19.10
N ASP A 552 -26.35 6.47 19.42
CA ASP A 552 -27.44 5.51 19.63
C ASP A 552 -28.16 5.14 18.32
N ALA A 553 -27.99 5.94 17.27
CA ALA A 553 -28.55 5.65 15.97
C ALA A 553 -28.03 4.31 15.43
N THR A 554 -28.96 3.41 15.11
CA THR A 554 -28.64 2.15 14.45
C THR A 554 -28.09 2.46 13.07
N GLN A 555 -26.79 2.23 12.85
CA GLN A 555 -26.18 2.52 11.56
C GLN A 555 -26.86 1.67 10.47
N ARG A 556 -27.26 2.30 9.36
CA ARG A 556 -27.80 1.56 8.22
C ARG A 556 -26.72 0.59 7.71
N SER A 557 -27.03 -0.70 7.71
CA SER A 557 -26.10 -1.81 7.45
C SER A 557 -25.31 -1.75 6.13
N TRP A 558 -25.73 -0.91 5.19
CA TRP A 558 -25.02 -0.70 3.92
C TRP A 558 -23.96 0.40 4.00
N ARG A 559 -24.15 1.45 4.82
CA ARG A 559 -23.16 2.53 4.99
C ARG A 559 -21.91 2.03 5.70
N SER A 560 -22.09 1.14 6.68
CA SER A 560 -20.99 0.47 7.38
C SER A 560 -20.12 -0.41 6.48
N ARG A 561 -20.55 -0.71 5.24
CA ARG A 561 -19.84 -1.58 4.30
C ARG A 561 -19.15 -0.85 3.16
N LEU A 562 -19.52 0.40 2.88
CA LEU A 562 -19.11 1.07 1.64
C LEU A 562 -18.15 2.25 1.85
N TRP A 563 -18.09 2.85 3.03
CA TRP A 563 -17.32 4.07 3.28
C TRP A 563 -16.95 4.15 4.76
N LEU A 564 -15.73 3.79 5.13
CA LEU A 564 -15.25 3.98 6.49
C LEU A 564 -13.88 4.66 6.44
N PRO A 565 -13.84 6.00 6.55
CA PRO A 565 -12.59 6.73 6.65
C PRO A 565 -11.79 6.25 7.87
N TYR A 566 -10.47 6.14 7.73
CA TYR A 566 -9.59 5.69 8.81
C TYR A 566 -9.46 6.73 9.92
N PRO A 567 -9.18 6.33 11.17
CA PRO A 567 -8.81 7.29 12.21
C PRO A 567 -7.56 8.09 11.85
N ILE A 568 -7.53 9.37 12.21
CA ILE A 568 -6.35 10.24 12.11
C ILE A 568 -5.80 10.48 13.51
N PRO A 569 -4.70 9.85 13.95
CA PRO A 569 -4.05 10.22 15.20
C PRO A 569 -3.66 11.71 15.18
N LEU A 570 -3.92 12.40 16.28
CA LEU A 570 -3.51 13.78 16.46
C LEU A 570 -2.23 13.81 17.27
N ILE A 571 -1.14 14.23 16.64
CA ILE A 571 0.08 14.54 17.38
C ILE A 571 -0.08 15.96 17.98
N PRO A 572 0.05 16.13 19.31
CA PRO A 572 -0.27 17.37 20.02
C PRO A 572 0.46 18.66 19.56
N GLU A 573 1.50 18.55 18.74
CA GLU A 573 2.30 19.69 18.28
C GLU A 573 2.15 20.02 16.78
N THR A 574 1.70 19.07 15.93
CA THR A 574 1.45 19.33 14.50
C THR A 574 0.06 19.93 14.26
N SER A 575 -0.84 19.83 15.24
CA SER A 575 -2.18 20.43 15.25
C SER A 575 -2.17 21.97 15.39
N LYS A 576 -1.00 22.61 15.48
CA LYS A 576 -0.86 23.98 14.95
C LYS A 576 -0.92 23.97 13.42
N MET A 577 -2.01 23.44 12.86
CA MET A 577 -2.51 23.79 11.52
C MET A 577 -3.04 25.25 11.48
N ARG A 578 -2.68 26.08 12.46
CA ARG A 578 -2.85 27.53 12.43
C ARG A 578 -1.61 28.15 11.79
N GLY A 579 -1.62 28.29 10.47
CA GLY A 579 -0.71 29.24 9.79
C GLY A 579 0.26 28.67 8.78
N ILE A 580 -0.12 27.70 7.94
CA ILE A 580 0.44 27.69 6.59
C ILE A 580 -0.36 28.74 5.81
N PRO A 581 0.16 29.96 5.58
CA PRO A 581 -0.45 30.82 4.59
C PRO A 581 -0.45 30.02 3.29
N CYS A 582 -1.63 29.80 2.71
CA CYS A 582 -1.71 29.38 1.32
C CYS A 582 -0.75 30.27 0.54
N LEU A 583 0.30 29.69 -0.04
CA LEU A 583 1.11 30.38 -1.05
C LEU A 583 0.12 30.81 -2.14
N ALA A 584 -0.14 32.12 -2.16
CA ALA A 584 -0.83 32.80 -3.25
C ALA A 584 0.02 32.78 -4.51
#